data_AF-A0A8S3JHS5-F1
#
_entry.id   AF-A0A8S3JHS5-F1
#
_cell.length_a   1.000
_cell.length_b   1.000
_cell.length_c   1.000
_cell.angle_alpha   90.00
_cell.angle_beta   90.00
_cell.angle_gamma   90.00
#
_symmetry.space_group_name_H-M   'P 1'
#
loop_
_entity.id
_entity.type
_entity.pdbx_description
1 polymer ?
#
loop_
_entity_poly.entity_id
_entity_poly.type
_entity_poly.pdbx_seq_one_letter_code
_entity_poly.pdbx_strand_id
1 'polypeptide(L)'
;YVVPSAETTYHCKIYKAPSQYTVKRHAIGHKTLIGAGNTDLVHHLLMYECDSTAVFDDNNLPDDECDKIYEKVAPCASNIATGWAVGGDYMIGFPEEAGYPVGGDFHIKYYMVQMHYDNQKLLSSMKFN
;
A
#
# COMPACT_ATOMS: atom_id res chain seq x y z
N TYR A 1 -3.49 11.89 4.88
CA TYR A 1 -4.86 11.79 4.38
C TYR A 1 -5.86 11.89 5.53
N VAL A 2 -7.02 12.52 5.32
CA VAL A 2 -8.14 12.55 6.28
C VAL A 2 -9.21 11.60 5.76
N VAL A 3 -9.59 10.59 6.54
CA VAL A 3 -10.62 9.64 6.12
C VAL A 3 -11.99 10.33 6.11
N PRO A 4 -12.75 10.26 5.00
CA PRO A 4 -14.09 10.79 4.91
C PRO A 4 -15.06 10.16 5.93
N SER A 5 -16.10 10.92 6.26
CA SER A 5 -17.28 10.41 6.96
C SER A 5 -18.18 9.68 5.96
N ALA A 6 -17.69 8.54 5.45
CA ALA A 6 -18.37 7.66 4.50
C ALA A 6 -18.17 6.21 4.94
N GLU A 7 -19.18 5.36 4.78
CA GLU A 7 -19.16 3.97 5.28
C GLU A 7 -17.93 3.19 4.81
N THR A 8 -17.57 3.37 3.54
CA THR A 8 -16.41 2.71 2.92
C THR A 8 -15.52 3.77 2.27
N THR A 9 -14.21 3.62 2.40
CA THR A 9 -13.24 4.44 1.68
C THR A 9 -12.06 3.59 1.26
N TYR A 10 -11.74 3.60 -0.03
CA TYR A 10 -10.50 3.06 -0.57
C TYR A 10 -9.56 4.20 -0.87
N HIS A 11 -8.44 4.23 -0.14
CA HIS A 11 -7.43 5.25 -0.27
C HIS A 11 -6.18 4.65 -0.93
N CYS A 12 -5.70 5.27 -1.99
CA CYS A 12 -4.55 4.83 -2.76
C CYS A 12 -3.41 5.83 -2.62
N LYS A 13 -2.23 5.33 -2.26
CA LYS A 13 -1.01 6.13 -2.19
C LYS A 13 0.14 5.45 -2.93
N ILE A 14 0.81 6.22 -3.77
CA ILE A 14 2.00 5.76 -4.48
C ILE A 14 3.24 6.01 -3.63
N TYR A 15 4.11 5.01 -3.59
CA TYR A 15 5.41 5.04 -2.96
C TYR A 15 6.48 4.70 -3.99
N LYS A 16 7.58 5.43 -3.96
CA LYS A 16 8.77 5.06 -4.73
C LYS A 16 9.41 3.81 -4.14
N ALA A 17 9.78 2.87 -5.01
CA ALA A 17 10.52 1.70 -4.59
C ALA A 17 11.90 2.10 -4.03
N PRO A 18 12.46 1.33 -3.08
CA PRO A 18 13.75 1.66 -2.47
C PRO A 18 14.88 1.66 -3.50
N SER A 19 15.44 2.83 -3.82
CA SER A 19 16.50 2.99 -4.83
C SER A 19 17.89 2.63 -4.33
N GLN A 20 18.07 2.43 -3.02
CA GLN A 20 19.36 2.07 -2.42
C GLN A 20 19.80 0.63 -2.72
N TYR A 21 18.89 -0.23 -3.19
CA TYR A 21 19.19 -1.63 -3.52
C TYR A 21 19.57 -1.76 -5.00
N THR A 22 20.84 -1.52 -5.30
CA THR A 22 21.41 -1.62 -6.66
C THR A 22 21.58 -3.06 -7.15
N VAL A 23 21.48 -4.04 -6.25
CA VAL A 23 21.48 -5.47 -6.53
C VAL A 23 20.22 -6.11 -5.93
N LYS A 24 19.70 -7.15 -6.59
CA LYS A 24 18.50 -7.86 -6.17
C LYS A 24 18.69 -8.43 -4.75
N ARG A 25 17.74 -8.13 -3.87
CA ARG A 25 17.59 -8.72 -2.53
C ARG A 25 16.24 -9.42 -2.43
N HIS A 26 16.05 -10.20 -1.36
CA HIS A 26 14.76 -10.78 -1.03
C HIS A 26 14.34 -10.34 0.37
N ALA A 27 13.19 -9.69 0.48
CA ALA A 27 12.53 -9.49 1.75
C ALA A 27 12.01 -10.85 2.25
N ILE A 28 12.30 -11.19 3.50
CA ILE A 28 11.92 -12.48 4.12
C ILE A 28 10.59 -12.38 4.89
N GLY A 29 9.90 -11.26 4.76
CA GLY A 29 8.67 -10.98 5.49
C GLY A 29 8.38 -9.49 5.52
N HIS A 30 7.30 -9.12 6.18
CA HIS A 30 6.87 -7.74 6.37
C HIS A 30 6.17 -7.55 7.71
N LYS A 31 6.11 -6.28 8.14
CA LYS A 31 5.35 -5.83 9.28
C LYS A 31 4.30 -4.83 8.84
N THR A 32 3.04 -5.10 9.16
CA THR A 32 1.95 -4.14 9.01
C THR A 32 1.98 -3.15 10.17
N LEU A 33 1.93 -1.85 9.86
CA LEU A 33 1.92 -0.77 10.83
C LEU A 33 0.56 -0.07 10.78
N ILE A 34 -0.21 -0.16 11.86
CA ILE A 34 -1.47 0.56 12.03
C ILE A 34 -1.37 1.40 13.30
N GLY A 35 -1.72 2.68 13.21
CA GLY A 35 -1.73 3.58 14.36
C GLY A 35 -2.70 3.07 15.43
N ALA A 36 -2.32 3.16 16.71
CA ALA A 36 -3.06 2.56 17.83
C ALA A 36 -4.52 3.03 17.96
N GLY A 37 -4.89 4.20 17.40
CA GLY A 37 -6.26 4.72 17.40
C GLY A 37 -7.12 4.28 16.20
N ASN A 38 -6.56 3.52 15.26
CA ASN A 38 -7.17 3.28 13.95
C ASN A 38 -7.41 1.80 13.64
N THR A 39 -7.12 0.89 14.58
CA THR A 39 -7.26 -0.56 14.39
C THR A 39 -8.68 -0.99 14.06
N ASP A 40 -9.68 -0.27 14.60
CA ASP A 40 -11.10 -0.55 14.36
C ASP A 40 -11.59 0.02 13.03
N LEU A 41 -10.79 0.86 12.36
CA LEU A 41 -11.16 1.52 11.10
C LEU A 41 -10.50 0.86 9.90
N VAL A 42 -9.25 0.44 10.02
CA VAL A 42 -8.52 -0.17 8.90
C VAL A 42 -8.98 -1.62 8.75
N HIS A 43 -9.71 -1.90 7.68
CA HIS A 43 -10.25 -3.24 7.43
C HIS A 43 -9.24 -4.14 6.70
N HIS A 44 -8.58 -3.61 5.67
CA HIS A 44 -7.45 -4.27 5.01
C HIS A 44 -6.50 -3.27 4.33
N LEU A 45 -5.30 -3.75 4.03
CA LEU A 45 -4.25 -3.07 3.29
C LEU A 45 -3.72 -4.01 2.21
N LEU A 46 -3.56 -3.50 1.00
CA LEU A 46 -2.95 -4.19 -0.12
C LEU A 46 -1.81 -3.35 -0.67
N MET A 47 -0.66 -3.98 -0.93
CA MET A 47 0.46 -3.37 -1.63
C MET A 47 0.56 -3.99 -3.02
N TYR A 48 0.57 -3.15 -4.03
CA TYR A 48 0.67 -3.55 -5.42
C TYR A 48 1.98 -3.08 -6.04
N GLU A 49 2.51 -3.88 -6.96
CA GLU A 49 3.55 -3.49 -7.90
C GLU A 49 2.92 -2.68 -9.04
N CYS A 50 3.50 -1.51 -9.31
CA CYS A 50 3.19 -0.79 -10.53
C CYS A 50 3.91 -1.40 -11.73
N ASP A 51 3.22 -1.51 -12.87
CA ASP A 51 3.84 -1.97 -14.11
C ASP A 51 4.86 -0.95 -14.69
N SER A 52 5.57 -1.36 -15.75
CA SER A 52 6.62 -0.54 -16.35
C SER A 52 6.14 0.76 -17.01
N THR A 53 4.83 0.89 -17.28
CA THR A 53 4.21 2.10 -17.86
C THR A 53 3.90 3.15 -16.82
N ALA A 54 3.91 2.80 -15.52
CA ALA A 54 3.69 3.73 -14.44
C ALA A 54 4.85 4.74 -14.32
N VAL A 55 4.55 5.99 -14.66
CA VAL A 55 5.49 7.12 -14.55
C VAL A 55 4.82 8.22 -13.72
N PHE A 56 5.45 8.57 -12.60
CA PHE A 56 4.98 9.61 -11.69
C PHE A 56 6.03 10.71 -11.52
N ASP A 57 5.59 11.89 -11.08
CA ASP A 57 6.48 12.91 -10.54
C ASP A 57 6.84 12.55 -9.09
N ASP A 58 8.12 12.24 -8.84
CA ASP A 58 8.62 11.88 -7.51
C ASP A 58 8.36 12.96 -6.45
N ASN A 59 8.18 14.23 -6.85
CA ASN A 59 7.88 15.33 -5.93
C ASN A 59 6.39 15.46 -5.61
N ASN A 60 5.53 14.76 -6.35
CA ASN A 60 4.08 14.85 -6.23
C ASN A 60 3.40 13.51 -6.55
N LEU A 61 3.76 12.49 -5.78
CA LEU A 61 3.18 11.15 -5.91
C LEU A 61 1.68 11.17 -5.56
N PRO A 62 0.83 10.45 -6.31
CA PRO A 62 -0.60 10.37 -6.01
C PRO A 62 -0.90 9.84 -4.59
N ASP A 63 -1.83 10.50 -3.90
CA ASP A 63 -2.24 10.24 -2.51
C ASP A 63 -3.68 10.75 -2.32
N ASP A 64 -4.68 9.92 -2.65
CA ASP A 64 -6.11 10.27 -2.57
C ASP A 64 -7.01 9.02 -2.59
N GLU A 65 -8.33 9.19 -2.52
CA GLU A 65 -9.30 8.14 -2.79
C GLU A 65 -9.06 7.52 -4.17
N CYS A 66 -8.98 6.19 -4.21
CA CYS A 66 -8.61 5.43 -5.40
C CYS A 66 -9.45 5.80 -6.62
N ASP A 67 -10.76 5.99 -6.45
CA ASP A 67 -11.68 6.34 -7.54
C ASP A 67 -11.39 7.72 -8.15
N LYS A 68 -10.95 8.69 -7.33
CA LYS A 68 -10.62 10.05 -7.79
C LYS A 68 -9.32 10.10 -8.60
N ILE A 69 -8.42 9.15 -8.36
CA ILE A 69 -7.12 9.06 -9.02
C ILE A 69 -6.97 7.78 -9.85
N TYR A 70 -8.07 7.11 -10.21
CA TYR A 70 -8.06 5.80 -10.85
C TYR A 70 -7.17 5.77 -12.09
N GLU A 71 -7.31 6.73 -12.99
CA GLU A 71 -6.50 6.80 -14.22
C GLU A 71 -4.99 6.89 -13.94
N LYS A 72 -4.60 7.51 -12.81
CA LYS A 72 -3.20 7.63 -12.40
C LYS A 72 -2.67 6.32 -11.82
N VAL A 73 -3.50 5.57 -11.10
CA VAL A 73 -3.08 4.39 -10.33
C VAL A 73 -3.45 3.06 -10.98
N ALA A 74 -4.24 3.07 -12.05
CA ALA A 74 -4.64 1.89 -12.81
C ALA A 74 -3.46 1.01 -13.28
N PRO A 75 -2.28 1.57 -13.68
CA PRO A 75 -1.09 0.76 -13.99
C PRO A 75 -0.54 -0.05 -12.81
N CYS A 76 -1.05 0.16 -11.60
CA CYS A 76 -0.65 -0.57 -10.39
C CYS A 76 -1.72 -1.54 -9.91
N ALA A 77 -2.88 -1.67 -10.56
CA ALA A 77 -4.03 -2.38 -9.99
C ALA A 77 -4.03 -3.91 -10.18
N SER A 78 -2.98 -4.50 -10.77
CA SER A 78 -2.99 -5.89 -11.24
C SER A 78 -2.11 -6.85 -10.44
N ASN A 79 -0.97 -6.41 -9.90
CA ASN A 79 0.02 -7.28 -9.28
C ASN A 79 0.12 -7.00 -7.77
N ILE A 80 -0.49 -7.85 -6.94
CA ILE A 80 -0.41 -7.73 -5.47
C ILE A 80 0.92 -8.32 -4.98
N ALA A 81 1.74 -7.48 -4.34
CA ALA A 81 2.96 -7.90 -3.68
C ALA A 81 2.66 -8.52 -2.30
N THR A 82 1.77 -7.88 -1.52
CA THR A 82 1.37 -8.39 -0.22
C THR A 82 0.07 -7.76 0.27
N GLY A 83 -0.50 -8.30 1.35
CA GLY A 83 -1.70 -7.80 1.95
C GLY A 83 -1.85 -8.18 3.42
N TRP A 84 -2.64 -7.39 4.13
CA TRP A 84 -3.05 -7.62 5.50
C TRP A 84 -4.55 -7.31 5.64
N ALA A 85 -5.25 -8.05 6.48
CA ALA A 85 -6.64 -7.77 6.82
C ALA A 85 -6.86 -7.98 8.32
N VAL A 86 -7.96 -7.42 8.84
CA VAL A 86 -8.38 -7.59 10.23
C VAL A 86 -8.38 -9.06 10.65
N GLY A 87 -7.82 -9.34 11.83
CA GLY A 87 -7.62 -10.71 12.35
C GLY A 87 -6.34 -11.40 11.86
N GLY A 88 -5.64 -10.86 10.87
CA GLY A 88 -4.33 -11.34 10.44
C GLY A 88 -3.18 -10.88 11.36
N ASP A 89 -2.10 -11.66 11.39
CA ASP A 89 -0.88 -11.26 12.11
C ASP A 89 -0.27 -10.00 11.47
N TYR A 90 0.19 -9.07 12.32
CA TYR A 90 0.92 -7.88 11.89
C TYR A 90 2.34 -8.21 11.42
N MET A 91 2.89 -9.36 11.82
CA MET A 91 4.21 -9.83 11.43
C MET A 91 4.06 -11.08 10.56
N ILE A 92 4.37 -10.97 9.27
CA ILE A 92 4.31 -12.12 8.36
C ILE A 92 5.73 -12.41 7.89
N GLY A 93 6.24 -13.58 8.26
CA GLY A 93 7.46 -14.16 7.69
C GLY A 93 7.13 -15.00 6.46
N PHE A 94 8.02 -15.01 5.47
CA PHE A 94 7.95 -15.96 4.37
C PHE A 94 8.65 -17.27 4.73
N PRO A 95 8.32 -18.38 4.05
CA PRO A 95 9.02 -19.66 4.20
C PRO A 95 10.54 -19.53 3.97
N GLU A 96 11.33 -20.42 4.55
CA GLU A 96 12.80 -20.39 4.48
C GLU A 96 13.32 -20.43 3.03
N GLU A 97 12.61 -21.17 2.17
CA GLU A 97 12.89 -21.34 0.75
C GLU A 97 12.45 -20.16 -0.13
N ALA A 98 11.77 -19.15 0.44
CA ALA A 98 11.13 -18.09 -0.32
C ALA A 98 11.44 -16.68 0.22
N GLY A 99 11.36 -15.70 -0.68
CA GLY A 99 11.41 -14.30 -0.32
C GLY A 99 10.93 -13.41 -1.46
N TYR A 100 10.46 -12.22 -1.11
CA TYR A 100 9.92 -11.27 -2.08
C TYR A 100 11.05 -10.44 -2.69
N PRO A 101 11.25 -10.47 -4.02
CA PRO A 101 12.37 -9.78 -4.66
C PRO A 101 12.25 -8.25 -4.59
N VAL A 102 13.35 -7.57 -4.28
CA VAL A 102 13.42 -6.10 -4.22
C VAL A 102 14.76 -5.62 -4.80
N GLY A 103 14.72 -4.60 -5.67
CA GLY A 103 15.91 -3.93 -6.21
C GLY A 103 16.65 -4.69 -7.32
N GLY A 104 17.76 -4.12 -7.80
CA GLY A 104 18.50 -4.62 -8.95
C GLY A 104 17.66 -4.65 -10.23
N ASP A 105 17.78 -5.74 -11.01
CA ASP A 105 17.01 -5.96 -12.24
C ASP A 105 15.51 -6.20 -11.99
N PHE A 106 15.10 -6.33 -10.73
CA PHE A 106 13.69 -6.33 -10.36
C PHE A 106 13.16 -4.88 -10.45
N HIS A 107 12.70 -4.51 -11.65
CA HIS A 107 12.40 -3.14 -12.06
C HIS A 107 11.04 -2.60 -11.59
N ILE A 108 10.64 -2.88 -10.35
CA ILE A 108 9.50 -2.19 -9.75
C ILE A 108 9.96 -0.81 -9.30
N LYS A 109 9.48 0.23 -9.98
CA LYS A 109 9.81 1.64 -9.67
C LYS A 109 8.92 2.23 -8.59
N TYR A 110 7.68 1.77 -8.54
CA TYR A 110 6.65 2.29 -7.66
C TYR A 110 5.80 1.16 -7.11
N TYR A 111 5.32 1.35 -5.88
CA TYR A 111 4.31 0.54 -5.26
C TYR A 111 3.07 1.39 -5.01
N MET A 112 1.89 0.83 -5.21
CA MET A 112 0.66 1.42 -4.72
C MET A 112 0.26 0.72 -3.42
N VAL A 113 0.05 1.48 -2.36
CA VAL A 113 -0.63 0.96 -1.16
C VAL A 113 -2.08 1.41 -1.22
N GLN A 114 -2.99 0.44 -1.29
CA GLN A 114 -4.42 0.65 -1.13
C GLN A 114 -4.80 0.29 0.30
N MET A 115 -5.44 1.22 0.99
CA MET A 115 -5.99 0.99 2.32
C MET A 115 -7.51 1.13 2.26
N HIS A 116 -8.20 0.12 2.76
CA HIS A 116 -9.64 0.13 2.91
C HIS A 116 -10.01 0.47 4.34
N TYR A 117 -10.72 1.57 4.50
CA TYR A 117 -11.31 2.01 5.76
C TYR A 117 -12.80 1.64 5.81
N ASP A 118 -13.19 0.96 6.88
CA ASP A 118 -14.57 0.63 7.19
C ASP A 118 -15.06 1.54 8.33
N ASN A 119 -15.77 2.62 7.98
CA ASN A 119 -16.19 3.69 8.90
C ASN A 119 -17.71 3.63 9.15
N GLN A 120 -18.20 2.51 9.69
CA GLN A 120 -19.63 2.29 10.01
C GLN A 120 -20.22 3.36 10.94
N LYS A 121 -19.40 4.02 11.75
CA LYS A 121 -19.81 5.09 12.68
C LYS A 121 -19.80 6.49 12.05
N LEU A 122 -19.42 6.60 10.77
CA LEU A 122 -19.32 7.86 10.02
C LEU A 122 -18.52 8.93 10.77
N LEU A 123 -17.44 8.54 11.44
CA LEU A 123 -16.59 9.45 12.20
C LEU A 123 -15.94 10.47 11.24
N SER A 124 -15.76 11.71 11.71
CA SER A 124 -15.17 12.80 10.93
C SER A 124 -13.78 13.19 11.43
N SER A 125 -12.98 13.80 10.55
CA SER A 125 -11.66 14.37 10.87
C SER A 125 -10.62 13.37 11.39
N MET A 126 -10.76 12.08 11.08
CA MET A 126 -9.76 11.08 11.43
C MET A 126 -8.52 11.24 10.55
N LYS A 127 -7.41 11.63 11.19
CA LYS A 127 -6.11 11.80 10.54
C LYS A 127 -5.21 10.61 10.80
N PHE A 128 -4.52 10.20 9.74
CA PHE A 128 -3.49 9.17 9.78
C PHE A 128 -2.14 9.86 9.65
N ASN A 129 -1.28 9.66 10.66
CA ASN A 129 0.12 10.09 10.68
C ASN A 129 1.01 8.97 10.14
#